data_AF-A0AAE7BFL4-F1
#
_entry.id   AF-A0AAE7BFL4-F1
#
_cell.length_a   1.000
_cell.length_b   1.000
_cell.length_c   1.000
_cell.angle_alpha   90.00
_cell.angle_beta   90.00
_cell.angle_gamma   90.00
#
_symmetry.space_group_name_H-M   'P 1'
#
loop_
_entity.id
_entity.type
_entity.pdbx_description
1 polymer ?
#
loop_
_entity_poly.entity_id
_entity_poly.type
_entity_poly.pdbx_seq_one_letter_code
_entity_poly.pdbx_strand_id
1 'polypeptide(L)'
;MWKLEINTINNVSEYLDVIRKRGFLCCYRGQTQDWPLVPSLGRLKDRNFLDGLLEIEEEIVEKFTQYSYPYLENKSMSYFEYLIQAQHHGLPTRLLDFTSNPLIALYFAIEENISNTDGVVWWY
;
A
#
# COMPACT_ATOMS: atom_id res chain seq x y z
N MET A 1 0.02 -16.35 -17.98
CA MET A 1 0.43 -17.09 -16.77
C MET A 1 1.52 -16.28 -16.12
N TRP A 2 1.20 -15.55 -15.04
CA TRP A 2 2.17 -14.69 -14.34
C TRP A 2 3.15 -15.60 -13.58
N LYS A 3 4.45 -15.48 -13.85
CA LYS A 3 5.49 -16.17 -13.07
C LYS A 3 5.88 -15.28 -11.90
N LEU A 4 5.63 -15.73 -10.67
CA LEU A 4 6.29 -15.16 -9.51
C LEU A 4 7.77 -15.51 -9.58
N GLU A 5 8.62 -14.49 -9.66
CA GLU A 5 10.06 -14.62 -9.52
C GLU A 5 10.40 -14.25 -8.08
N ILE A 6 10.96 -15.17 -7.30
CA ILE A 6 11.35 -14.94 -5.91
C ILE A 6 12.88 -14.90 -5.86
N ASN A 7 13.44 -13.79 -5.37
CA ASN A 7 14.88 -13.59 -5.20
C ASN A 7 15.18 -13.37 -3.72
N THR A 8 16.01 -14.24 -3.13
CA THR A 8 16.55 -14.03 -1.78
C THR A 8 17.72 -13.05 -1.86
N ILE A 9 17.73 -12.03 -1.01
CA ILE A 9 18.70 -10.94 -1.01
C ILE A 9 19.33 -10.84 0.38
N ASN A 10 20.65 -10.94 0.46
CA ASN A 10 21.37 -10.95 1.74
C ASN A 10 22.05 -9.62 2.05
N ASN A 11 22.19 -8.74 1.07
CA ASN A 11 22.82 -7.43 1.24
C ASN A 11 22.32 -6.40 0.22
N VAL A 12 22.62 -5.13 0.48
CA VAL A 12 22.19 -4.00 -0.34
C VAL A 12 22.78 -4.05 -1.75
N SER A 13 23.99 -4.60 -1.94
CA SER A 13 24.60 -4.70 -3.27
C SER A 13 23.80 -5.65 -4.17
N GLU A 14 23.45 -6.84 -3.65
CA GLU A 14 22.58 -7.80 -4.34
C GLU A 14 21.23 -7.18 -4.69
N TYR A 15 20.64 -6.42 -3.76
CA TYR A 15 19.39 -5.71 -3.99
C TYR A 15 19.49 -4.73 -5.17
N LEU A 16 20.52 -3.89 -5.19
CA LEU A 16 20.75 -2.92 -6.25
C LEU A 16 20.98 -3.58 -7.61
N ASP A 17 21.67 -4.71 -7.64
CA ASP A 17 21.90 -5.46 -8.88
C ASP A 17 20.61 -6.06 -9.44
N VAL A 18 19.68 -6.50 -8.59
CA VAL A 18 18.35 -6.93 -9.01
C VAL A 18 17.54 -5.77 -9.56
N ILE A 19 17.54 -4.63 -8.88
CA ILE A 19 16.82 -3.43 -9.33
C ILE A 19 17.37 -2.93 -10.66
N ARG A 20 18.69 -2.86 -10.84
CA ARG A 20 19.30 -2.37 -12.08
C ARG A 20 18.92 -3.20 -13.31
N LYS A 21 18.69 -4.51 -13.11
CA LYS A 21 18.22 -5.41 -14.18
C LYS A 21 16.76 -5.16 -14.55
N ARG A 22 16.00 -4.46 -13.69
CA ARG A 22 14.58 -4.15 -13.87
C ARG A 22 14.44 -2.69 -14.30
N GLY A 23 13.69 -2.44 -15.36
CA GLY A 23 13.62 -1.13 -16.01
C GLY A 23 13.03 -0.02 -15.12
N PHE A 24 12.96 1.19 -15.68
CA PHE A 24 12.57 2.42 -14.97
C PHE A 24 11.07 2.57 -14.61
N LEU A 25 10.23 1.59 -14.95
CA LEU A 25 8.77 1.66 -14.78
C LEU A 25 8.24 0.69 -13.71
N CYS A 26 9.04 0.40 -12.68
CA CYS A 26 8.62 -0.45 -11.58
C CYS A 26 8.13 0.35 -10.38
N CYS A 27 7.10 -0.15 -9.73
CA CYS A 27 6.70 0.30 -8.39
C CYS A 27 7.00 -0.78 -7.36
N TYR A 28 7.31 -0.38 -6.14
CA TYR A 28 7.83 -1.24 -5.09
C TYR A 28 7.03 -1.06 -3.80
N ARG A 29 6.92 -2.12 -2.99
CA ARG A 29 6.32 -2.07 -1.65
C ARG A 29 7.11 -2.95 -0.69
N GLY A 30 7.63 -2.34 0.37
CA GLY A 30 8.28 -3.04 1.47
C GLY A 30 7.29 -3.49 2.53
N GLN A 31 7.51 -4.68 3.09
CA GLN A 31 6.80 -5.17 4.27
C GLN A 31 7.78 -5.96 5.13
N THR A 32 7.70 -5.83 6.45
CA THR A 32 8.59 -6.54 7.39
C THR A 32 8.33 -8.04 7.47
N GLN A 33 7.20 -8.49 6.94
CA GLN A 33 6.87 -9.90 6.75
C GLN A 33 6.13 -10.09 5.43
N ASP A 34 6.12 -11.32 4.94
CA ASP A 34 5.39 -11.71 3.72
C ASP A 34 3.86 -11.78 3.95
N TRP A 35 3.26 -10.66 4.32
CA TRP A 35 1.81 -10.56 4.43
C TRP A 35 1.16 -10.43 3.04
N PRO A 36 -0.03 -11.02 2.86
CA PRO A 36 -0.82 -10.83 1.65
C PRO A 36 -1.05 -9.34 1.35
N LEU A 37 -0.94 -8.97 0.07
CA LEU A 37 -1.23 -7.63 -0.43
C LEU A 37 -2.74 -7.35 -0.42
N VAL A 38 -3.29 -7.15 0.78
CA VAL A 38 -4.71 -6.87 1.00
C VAL A 38 -4.86 -5.44 1.55
N PRO A 39 -5.58 -4.54 0.86
CA PRO A 39 -5.86 -3.20 1.34
C PRO A 39 -6.54 -3.18 2.72
N SER A 40 -6.54 -2.03 3.40
CA SER A 40 -7.23 -1.89 4.70
C SER A 40 -8.73 -2.22 4.61
N LEU A 41 -9.40 -1.82 3.53
CA LEU A 41 -10.81 -2.19 3.28
C LEU A 41 -11.00 -3.71 3.17
N GLY A 42 -10.13 -4.40 2.43
CA GLY A 42 -10.19 -5.85 2.26
C GLY A 42 -9.85 -6.64 3.53
N ARG A 43 -9.33 -5.98 4.58
CA ARG A 43 -9.03 -6.59 5.88
C ARG A 43 -10.19 -6.52 6.88
N LEU A 44 -11.30 -5.85 6.53
CA LEU A 44 -12.51 -5.86 7.34
C LEU A 44 -13.07 -7.29 7.37
N LYS A 45 -12.92 -7.97 8.52
CA LYS A 45 -12.99 -9.45 8.68
C LYS A 45 -14.39 -10.07 8.55
N ASP A 46 -15.40 -9.30 8.17
CA ASP A 46 -16.76 -9.81 8.14
C ASP A 46 -17.12 -10.30 6.74
N ARG A 47 -17.05 -11.62 6.54
CA ARG A 47 -17.20 -12.29 5.24
C ARG A 47 -18.56 -12.05 4.57
N ASN A 48 -19.54 -11.58 5.33
CA ASN A 48 -20.87 -11.23 4.82
C ASN A 48 -20.90 -9.87 4.09
N PHE A 49 -19.79 -9.12 4.09
CA PHE A 49 -19.70 -7.79 3.49
C PHE A 49 -18.95 -7.73 2.16
N LEU A 50 -18.49 -8.86 1.61
CA LEU A 50 -17.79 -8.83 0.30
C LEU A 50 -18.68 -8.21 -0.78
N ASP A 51 -19.98 -8.51 -0.74
CA ASP A 51 -21.01 -7.74 -1.44
C ASP A 51 -21.24 -6.44 -0.66
N GLY A 52 -20.88 -5.29 -1.23
CA GLY A 52 -21.08 -3.98 -0.60
C GLY A 52 -19.82 -3.26 -0.13
N LEU A 53 -18.61 -3.85 -0.21
CA LEU A 53 -17.38 -3.18 0.27
C LEU A 53 -17.11 -1.86 -0.43
N LEU A 54 -17.40 -1.75 -1.73
CA LEU A 54 -17.17 -0.52 -2.49
C LEU A 54 -18.16 0.56 -2.06
N GLU A 55 -19.42 0.20 -1.86
CA GLU A 55 -20.51 1.05 -1.41
C GLU A 55 -20.24 1.56 0.02
N ILE A 56 -19.72 0.71 0.90
CA ILE A 56 -19.28 1.10 2.23
C ILE A 56 -18.12 2.08 2.16
N GLU A 57 -17.12 1.83 1.31
CA GLU A 57 -16.02 2.78 1.15
C GLU A 57 -16.51 4.13 0.60
N GLU A 58 -17.41 4.11 -0.37
CA GLU A 58 -18.05 5.32 -0.89
C GLU A 58 -18.76 6.10 0.23
N GLU A 59 -19.57 5.44 1.05
CA GLU A 59 -20.24 6.08 2.19
C GLU A 59 -19.23 6.64 3.22
N ILE A 60 -18.14 5.89 3.49
CA ILE A 60 -17.06 6.32 4.38
C ILE A 60 -16.37 7.57 3.84
N VAL A 61 -16.02 7.59 2.56
CA VAL A 61 -15.34 8.71 1.89
C VAL A 61 -16.25 9.92 1.80
N GLU A 62 -17.54 9.74 1.48
CA GLU A 62 -18.53 10.82 1.46
C GLU A 62 -18.68 11.48 2.83
N LYS A 63 -18.81 10.69 3.90
CA LYS A 63 -18.86 11.21 5.28
C LYS A 63 -17.56 11.91 5.63
N PHE A 64 -16.41 11.32 5.29
CA PHE A 64 -15.12 11.96 5.49
C PHE A 64 -15.07 13.33 4.81
N THR A 65 -15.44 13.42 3.53
CA THR A 65 -15.50 14.68 2.78
C THR A 65 -16.39 15.72 3.46
N GLN A 66 -17.59 15.33 3.92
CA GLN A 66 -18.52 16.25 4.59
C GLN A 66 -17.94 16.78 5.91
N TYR A 67 -17.36 15.90 6.74
CA TYR A 67 -16.81 16.29 8.04
C TYR A 67 -15.45 16.99 7.94
N SER A 68 -14.64 16.67 6.94
CA SER A 68 -13.33 17.28 6.72
C SER A 68 -13.42 18.63 6.03
N TYR A 69 -14.51 18.94 5.31
CA TYR A 69 -14.67 20.15 4.50
C TYR A 69 -14.28 21.47 5.19
N PRO A 70 -14.60 21.71 6.48
CA PRO A 70 -14.17 22.93 7.17
C PRO A 70 -12.66 23.04 7.39
N TYR A 71 -11.95 21.91 7.40
CA TYR A 71 -10.54 21.79 7.73
C TYR A 71 -9.63 21.67 6.50
N LEU A 72 -10.21 21.53 5.30
CA LEU A 72 -9.45 21.37 4.06
C LEU A 72 -9.01 22.72 3.49
N GLU A 73 -7.72 22.84 3.24
CA GLU A 73 -7.14 24.00 2.54
C GLU A 73 -7.63 24.07 1.08
N ASN A 74 -7.67 22.93 0.39
CA ASN A 74 -8.23 22.79 -0.95
C ASN A 74 -9.60 22.11 -0.90
N LYS A 75 -10.65 22.85 -1.27
CA LYS A 75 -12.04 22.36 -1.31
C LYS A 75 -12.42 21.72 -2.65
N SER A 76 -11.58 21.84 -3.66
CA SER A 76 -11.81 21.33 -5.02
C SER A 76 -10.95 20.09 -5.30
N MET A 77 -11.00 19.11 -4.40
CA MET A 77 -10.35 17.81 -4.61
C MET A 77 -11.26 16.86 -5.39
N SER A 78 -10.65 16.04 -6.22
CA SER A 78 -11.27 14.88 -6.85
C SER A 78 -11.61 13.79 -5.81
N TYR A 79 -12.51 12.88 -6.17
CA TYR A 79 -12.83 11.73 -5.32
C TYR A 79 -11.58 10.91 -4.95
N PHE A 80 -10.65 10.73 -5.88
CA PHE A 80 -9.40 10.00 -5.63
C PHE A 80 -8.50 10.72 -4.61
N GLU A 81 -8.43 12.05 -4.65
CA GLU A 81 -7.70 12.82 -3.65
C GLU A 81 -8.37 12.72 -2.27
N TYR A 82 -9.70 12.75 -2.20
CA TYR A 82 -10.42 12.47 -0.94
C TYR A 82 -10.16 11.05 -0.43
N LEU A 83 -10.10 10.06 -1.31
CA LEU A 83 -9.78 8.68 -0.94
C LEU A 83 -8.36 8.55 -0.35
N ILE A 84 -7.38 9.25 -0.94
CA ILE A 84 -6.02 9.33 -0.40
C ILE A 84 -6.02 10.01 0.97
N GLN A 85 -6.70 11.15 1.11
CA GLN A 85 -6.79 11.85 2.41
C GLN A 85 -7.47 10.97 3.47
N ALA A 86 -8.55 10.28 3.12
CA ALA A 86 -9.22 9.36 4.03
C ALA A 86 -8.26 8.24 4.51
N GLN A 87 -7.46 7.67 3.59
CA GLN A 87 -6.45 6.67 3.94
C GLN A 87 -5.37 7.24 4.89
N HIS A 88 -4.88 8.46 4.63
CA HIS A 88 -3.91 9.14 5.49
C HIS A 88 -4.45 9.38 6.91
N HIS A 89 -5.76 9.60 7.05
CA HIS A 89 -6.44 9.73 8.33
C HIS A 89 -6.88 8.39 8.95
N GLY A 90 -6.47 7.26 8.38
CA GLY A 90 -6.67 5.93 8.95
C GLY A 90 -7.99 5.25 8.59
N LEU A 91 -8.77 5.82 7.67
CA LEU A 91 -10.00 5.19 7.20
C LEU A 91 -9.67 3.99 6.28
N PRO A 92 -10.47 2.91 6.32
CA PRO A 92 -10.23 1.76 5.45
C PRO A 92 -10.52 2.11 3.99
N THR A 93 -9.56 1.83 3.11
CA THR A 93 -9.68 2.08 1.66
C THR A 93 -9.14 0.90 0.85
N ARG A 94 -9.46 0.89 -0.43
CA ARG A 94 -8.99 -0.06 -1.45
C ARG A 94 -7.56 0.21 -1.91
N LEU A 95 -6.93 1.29 -1.42
CA LEU A 95 -5.59 1.68 -1.83
C LEU A 95 -4.52 0.82 -1.14
N LEU A 96 -3.44 0.58 -1.88
CA LEU A 96 -2.20 0.01 -1.37
C LEU A 96 -1.07 0.99 -1.67
N ASP A 97 -0.15 1.13 -0.72
CA ASP A 97 0.96 2.06 -0.87
C ASP A 97 2.08 1.38 -1.65
N PHE A 98 2.48 2.02 -2.74
CA PHE A 98 3.63 1.67 -3.54
C PHE A 98 4.49 2.92 -3.75
N THR A 99 5.80 2.71 -3.91
CA THR A 99 6.76 3.77 -4.17
C THR A 99 7.53 3.46 -5.46
N SER A 100 7.84 4.50 -6.24
CA SER A 100 8.75 4.35 -7.39
C SER A 100 10.22 4.27 -6.95
N ASN A 101 10.53 4.58 -5.69
CA ASN A 101 11.88 4.48 -5.15
C ASN A 101 12.08 3.13 -4.44
N PRO A 102 12.87 2.21 -5.02
CA PRO A 102 13.08 0.90 -4.43
C PRO A 102 13.80 0.93 -3.09
N LEU A 103 14.57 1.98 -2.79
CA LEU A 103 15.23 2.11 -1.48
C LEU A 103 14.25 2.48 -0.38
N ILE A 104 13.18 3.23 -0.70
CA ILE A 104 12.09 3.49 0.25
C ILE A 104 11.35 2.18 0.56
N ALA A 105 11.09 1.35 -0.45
CA ALA A 105 10.50 0.03 -0.22
C ALA A 105 11.42 -0.86 0.61
N LEU A 106 12.73 -0.88 0.33
CA LEU A 106 13.68 -1.64 1.16
C LEU A 106 13.65 -1.17 2.62
N TYR A 107 13.63 0.14 2.85
CA TYR A 107 13.54 0.70 4.20
C TYR A 107 12.31 0.16 4.94
N PHE A 108 11.12 0.21 4.33
CA PHE A 108 9.88 -0.35 4.93
C PHE A 108 9.93 -1.87 5.14
N ALA A 109 10.76 -2.60 4.38
CA ALA A 109 10.94 -4.04 4.58
C ALA A 109 11.81 -4.37 5.80
N ILE A 110 12.65 -3.43 6.27
CA ILE A 110 13.66 -3.69 7.31
C ILE A 110 13.57 -2.75 8.53
N GLU A 111 12.73 -1.72 8.50
CA GLU A 111 12.67 -0.69 9.56
C GLU A 111 12.29 -1.25 10.92
N GLU A 112 11.50 -2.32 10.93
CA GLU A 112 10.95 -2.95 12.13
C GLU A 112 11.50 -4.37 12.26
N ASN A 113 12.48 -4.57 13.14
CA ASN A 113 13.00 -5.90 13.50
C ASN A 113 12.09 -6.57 14.54
N ILE A 114 10.79 -6.61 14.25
CA ILE A 114 9.74 -7.05 15.19
C ILE A 114 9.64 -8.57 15.24
N SER A 115 10.14 -9.27 14.21
CA SER A 115 10.06 -10.72 14.09
C SER A 115 11.36 -11.31 13.55
N ASN A 116 11.65 -12.55 13.94
CA ASN A 116 12.77 -13.35 13.41
C ASN A 116 12.44 -13.91 12.01
N THR A 117 11.87 -13.07 11.15
CA THR A 117 11.37 -13.39 9.81
C THR A 117 11.96 -12.42 8.80
N ASP A 118 12.14 -12.88 7.57
CA ASP A 118 12.65 -12.02 6.50
C ASP A 118 11.60 -11.01 6.03
N GLY A 119 12.03 -9.77 5.84
CA GLY A 119 11.26 -8.74 5.16
C GLY A 119 11.16 -9.00 3.66
N VAL A 120 10.11 -8.48 3.03
CA VAL A 120 9.85 -8.65 1.59
C VAL A 120 9.72 -7.31 0.89
N VAL A 121 10.24 -7.24 -0.33
CA VAL A 121 9.96 -6.16 -1.27
C VAL A 121 9.19 -6.73 -2.44
N TRP A 122 7.93 -6.32 -2.56
CA TRP A 122 7.11 -6.56 -3.75
C TRP A 122 7.46 -5.56 -4.84
N TRP A 123 7.31 -5.97 -6.10
CA TRP A 123 7.43 -5.08 -7.24
C TRP A 123 6.36 -5.43 -8.30
N TYR A 124 6.01 -4.44 -9.12
CA TYR A 124 5.12 -4.58 -10.29
C TYR A 124 5.74 -3.85 -11.49
#